data_AF-A0A7H8NEF4-F1
#
_entry.id   AF-A0A7H8NEF4-F1
#
_cell.length_a   1.000
_cell.length_b   1.000
_cell.length_c   1.000
_cell.angle_alpha   90.00
_cell.angle_beta   90.00
_cell.angle_gamma   90.00
#
_symmetry.space_group_name_H-M   'P 1'
#
loop_
_entity.id
_entity.type
_entity.pdbx_description
1 polymer ?
#
loop_
_entity_poly.entity_id
_entity_poly.type
_entity_poly.pdbx_seq_one_letter_code
_entity_poly.pdbx_strand_id
1 'polypeptide(L)'
;MEAMRLIEATRLALTRADAVQDVVVEAWQAQALAEVIGSYFAGSASPTARWEAQGLSEAGGRACGALGRPALNHPTLRTGAIRAVQLTEVRDPRRVLLALGVLLGDVGIALVEVACVAEEGLYWQCVEAVDAADESRDRVFGMLRELTAYREGGAA
;
A
#
# COMPACT_ATOMS: atom_id res chain seq x y z
N MET A 1 7.05 4.18 -14.49
CA MET A 1 7.31 2.77 -14.15
C MET A 1 5.98 2.06 -13.96
N GLU A 2 5.95 0.77 -14.27
CA GLU A 2 4.76 -0.07 -14.17
C GLU A 2 4.52 -0.53 -12.71
N ALA A 3 3.24 -0.64 -12.32
CA ALA A 3 2.82 -0.91 -10.94
C ALA A 3 3.34 -2.23 -10.36
N MET A 4 3.23 -3.35 -11.08
CA MET A 4 3.73 -4.65 -10.61
C MET A 4 5.21 -4.59 -10.27
N ARG A 5 6.02 -3.95 -11.12
CA ARG A 5 7.45 -3.80 -10.86
C ARG A 5 7.74 -3.02 -9.57
N LEU A 6 6.96 -2.00 -9.27
CA LEU A 6 7.10 -1.23 -8.03
C LEU A 6 6.68 -2.07 -6.80
N ILE A 7 5.58 -2.81 -6.90
CA ILE A 7 5.10 -3.71 -5.84
C ILE A 7 6.15 -4.80 -5.55
N GLU A 8 6.68 -5.45 -6.59
CA GLU A 8 7.71 -6.49 -6.45
C GLU A 8 9.00 -5.93 -5.83
N ALA A 9 9.42 -4.74 -6.23
CA ALA A 9 10.59 -4.07 -5.66
C ALA A 9 10.40 -3.76 -4.16
N THR A 10 9.23 -3.24 -3.77
CA THR A 10 8.91 -2.95 -2.37
C THR A 10 8.81 -4.23 -1.55
N ARG A 11 8.18 -5.28 -2.07
CA ARG A 11 8.07 -6.57 -1.38
C ARG A 11 9.45 -7.21 -1.15
N LEU A 12 10.32 -7.17 -2.15
CA LEU A 12 11.68 -7.67 -2.04
C LEU A 12 12.49 -6.87 -1.02
N ALA A 13 12.33 -5.55 -0.98
CA ALA A 13 13.00 -4.69 -0.02
C ALA A 13 12.50 -4.95 1.41
N LEU A 14 11.19 -5.08 1.61
CA LEU A 14 10.59 -5.47 2.90
C LEU A 14 11.13 -6.82 3.39
N THR A 15 11.22 -7.82 2.51
CA THR A 15 11.78 -9.15 2.85
C THR A 15 13.26 -9.08 3.25
N ARG A 16 13.99 -8.06 2.77
CA ARG A 16 15.41 -7.86 3.05
C ARG A 16 15.67 -6.90 4.23
N ALA A 17 14.64 -6.27 4.76
CA ALA A 17 14.76 -5.36 5.90
C ALA A 17 15.18 -6.16 7.13
N ASP A 18 16.29 -5.77 7.74
CA ASP A 18 16.88 -6.43 8.91
C ASP A 18 16.78 -5.58 10.19
N ALA A 19 16.62 -4.26 10.04
CA ALA A 19 16.35 -3.33 11.13
C ALA A 19 14.88 -2.88 11.18
N VAL A 20 14.43 -2.52 12.39
CA VAL A 20 13.10 -1.93 12.64
C VAL A 20 12.85 -0.72 11.72
N GLN A 21 13.86 0.14 11.56
CA GLN A 21 13.74 1.35 10.74
C GLN A 21 13.58 1.02 9.25
N ASP A 22 14.24 -0.02 8.76
CA ASP A 22 14.08 -0.47 7.37
C ASP A 22 12.67 -1.02 7.13
N VAL A 23 12.13 -1.80 8.07
CA VAL A 23 10.74 -2.28 8.00
C VAL A 23 9.76 -1.11 7.97
N VAL A 24 9.95 -0.09 8.83
CA VAL A 24 9.11 1.11 8.86
C VAL A 24 9.18 1.88 7.54
N VAL A 25 10.36 2.01 6.93
CA VAL A 25 10.53 2.65 5.62
C VAL A 25 9.82 1.88 4.52
N GLU A 26 9.95 0.56 4.49
CA GLU A 26 9.35 -0.28 3.44
C GLU A 26 7.82 -0.39 3.61
N ALA A 27 7.33 -0.40 4.84
CA ALA A 27 5.91 -0.25 5.14
C ALA A 27 5.37 1.09 4.63
N TRP A 28 6.08 2.20 4.91
CA TRP A 28 5.69 3.52 4.39
C TRP A 28 5.66 3.56 2.85
N GLN A 29 6.64 2.95 2.17
CA GLN A 29 6.68 2.86 0.71
C GLN A 29 5.50 2.05 0.14
N ALA A 30 5.13 0.94 0.80
CA ALA A 30 3.99 0.14 0.40
C ALA A 30 2.67 0.91 0.53
N GLN A 31 2.51 1.69 1.61
CA GLN A 31 1.33 2.53 1.82
C GLN A 31 1.26 3.67 0.81
N ALA A 32 2.39 4.29 0.47
CA ALA A 32 2.46 5.30 -0.59
C ALA A 32 2.07 4.70 -1.96
N LEU A 33 2.44 3.45 -2.23
CA LEU A 33 2.00 2.74 -3.43
C LEU A 33 0.49 2.48 -3.41
N ALA A 34 -0.08 2.06 -2.28
CA ALA A 34 -1.51 1.89 -2.12
C ALA A 34 -2.26 3.21 -2.39
N GLU A 35 -1.77 4.32 -1.84
CA GLU A 35 -2.34 5.65 -2.06
C GLU A 35 -2.40 6.01 -3.55
N VAL A 36 -1.25 5.94 -4.24
CA VAL A 36 -1.15 6.37 -5.64
C VAL A 36 -1.89 5.40 -6.58
N ILE A 37 -1.91 4.10 -6.30
CA ILE A 37 -2.69 3.11 -7.06
C ILE A 37 -4.19 3.35 -6.87
N GLY A 38 -4.65 3.62 -5.64
CA GLY A 38 -6.05 4.00 -5.37
C GLY A 38 -6.46 5.25 -6.14
N SER A 39 -5.65 6.31 -6.07
CA SER A 39 -5.84 7.53 -6.86
C SER A 39 -5.89 7.27 -8.37
N TYR A 40 -5.00 6.41 -8.89
CA TYR A 40 -4.99 6.02 -10.31
C TYR A 40 -6.32 5.39 -10.72
N PHE A 41 -6.83 4.44 -9.93
CA PHE A 41 -8.10 3.78 -10.23
C PHE A 41 -9.31 4.70 -10.07
N ALA A 42 -9.32 5.60 -9.09
CA ALA A 42 -10.42 6.54 -8.88
C ALA A 42 -10.67 7.44 -10.11
N GLY A 43 -9.60 7.77 -10.85
CA GLY A 43 -9.65 8.54 -12.10
C GLY A 43 -10.29 7.80 -13.27
N SER A 44 -10.25 6.46 -13.31
CA SER A 44 -10.73 5.65 -14.43
C SER A 44 -11.91 4.72 -14.10
N ALA A 45 -12.38 4.70 -12.85
CA ALA A 45 -13.39 3.75 -12.36
C ALA A 45 -14.84 4.14 -12.66
N SER A 46 -15.73 3.13 -12.67
CA SER A 46 -17.18 3.32 -12.56
C SER A 46 -17.54 3.96 -11.20
N PRO A 47 -18.74 4.55 -11.01
CA PRO A 47 -19.09 5.21 -9.75
C PRO A 47 -18.92 4.34 -8.50
N THR A 48 -19.32 3.06 -8.55
CA THR A 48 -19.19 2.12 -7.43
C THR A 48 -17.73 1.76 -7.15
N ALA A 49 -16.95 1.46 -8.19
CA ALA A 49 -15.54 1.15 -8.05
C ALA A 49 -14.70 2.38 -7.64
N ARG A 50 -15.18 3.60 -7.90
CA ARG A 50 -14.53 4.85 -7.50
C ARG A 50 -14.51 5.02 -5.99
N TRP A 51 -15.59 4.65 -5.29
CA TRP A 51 -15.64 4.72 -3.83
C TRP A 51 -14.55 3.86 -3.18
N GLU A 52 -14.40 2.61 -3.62
CA GLU A 52 -13.36 1.73 -3.08
C GLU A 52 -11.96 2.23 -3.43
N ALA A 53 -11.76 2.74 -4.65
CA ALA A 53 -10.48 3.32 -5.06
C ALA A 53 -10.10 4.58 -4.26
N GLN A 54 -11.07 5.43 -3.92
CA GLN A 54 -10.86 6.58 -3.04
C GLN A 54 -10.55 6.12 -1.61
N GLY A 55 -11.31 5.16 -1.08
CA GLY A 55 -11.03 4.58 0.23
C GLY A 55 -9.63 3.98 0.33
N LEU A 56 -9.16 3.30 -0.73
CA LEU A 56 -7.79 2.80 -0.83
C LEU A 56 -6.76 3.95 -0.80
N SER A 57 -7.04 5.02 -1.55
CA SER A 57 -6.18 6.20 -1.57
C SER A 57 -6.05 6.84 -0.18
N GLU A 58 -7.19 7.03 0.49
CA GLU A 58 -7.26 7.66 1.81
C GLU A 58 -6.61 6.82 2.90
N ALA A 59 -6.83 5.49 2.91
CA ALA A 59 -6.20 4.59 3.86
C ALA A 59 -4.68 4.58 3.73
N GLY A 60 -4.16 4.50 2.50
CA GLY A 60 -2.73 4.62 2.22
C GLY A 60 -2.15 5.96 2.70
N GLY A 61 -2.83 7.07 2.41
CA GLY A 61 -2.40 8.41 2.83
C GLY A 61 -2.37 8.59 4.37
N ARG A 62 -3.35 8.03 5.09
CA ARG A 62 -3.34 8.01 6.57
C ARG A 62 -2.12 7.26 7.11
N ALA A 63 -1.85 6.06 6.60
CA ALA A 63 -0.69 5.27 7.03
C ALA A 63 0.64 5.97 6.71
N CYS A 64 0.74 6.64 5.56
CA CYS A 64 1.89 7.49 5.23
C CYS A 64 2.08 8.66 6.19
N GLY A 65 0.99 9.23 6.73
CA GLY A 65 1.04 10.23 7.79
C GLY A 65 1.56 9.66 9.11
N ALA A 66 1.03 8.51 9.54
CA ALA A 66 1.42 7.83 10.78
C ALA A 66 2.91 7.44 10.80
N LEU A 67 3.40 6.84 9.71
CA LEU A 67 4.79 6.40 9.56
C LEU A 67 5.72 7.48 9.00
N GLY A 68 5.20 8.65 8.61
CA GLY A 68 5.97 9.67 7.90
C GLY A 68 7.16 10.21 8.70
N ARG A 69 6.97 10.53 9.99
CA ARG A 69 8.07 11.01 10.83
C ARG A 69 9.17 9.97 11.04
N PRO A 70 8.89 8.71 11.44
CA PRO A 70 9.96 7.72 11.62
C PRO A 70 10.61 7.32 10.28
N ALA A 71 9.86 7.22 9.19
CA ALA A 71 10.39 6.83 7.88
C ALA A 71 11.25 7.93 7.24
N LEU A 72 10.77 9.19 7.17
CA LEU A 72 11.46 10.27 6.45
C LEU A 72 12.78 10.71 7.08
N ASN A 73 13.02 10.34 8.34
CA ASN A 73 14.30 10.55 9.00
C ASN A 73 15.38 9.52 8.58
N HIS A 74 15.00 8.46 7.84
CA HIS A 74 15.92 7.43 7.40
C HIS A 74 16.72 7.87 6.16
N PRO A 75 18.05 7.63 6.11
CA PRO A 75 18.90 8.06 4.99
C PRO A 75 18.45 7.54 3.63
N THR A 76 17.90 6.31 3.55
CA THR A 76 17.49 5.69 2.29
C THR A 76 16.39 6.48 1.57
N LEU A 77 15.40 7.01 2.30
CA LEU A 77 14.36 7.87 1.74
C LEU A 77 14.88 9.24 1.33
N ARG A 78 15.95 9.73 1.98
CA ARG A 78 16.60 11.00 1.61
C ARG A 78 17.44 10.90 0.34
N THR A 79 17.97 9.72 0.01
CA THR A 79 18.91 9.52 -1.10
C THR A 79 18.32 8.88 -2.36
N GLY A 80 17.11 8.31 -2.32
CA GLY A 80 16.62 7.53 -3.47
C GLY A 80 15.11 7.29 -3.50
N ALA A 81 14.40 8.25 -4.09
CA ALA A 81 13.08 8.20 -4.74
C ALA A 81 11.99 7.33 -4.10
N ILE A 82 11.01 8.01 -3.50
CA ILE A 82 9.67 7.49 -3.22
C ILE A 82 9.18 6.69 -4.43
N ARG A 83 9.02 5.37 -4.28
CA ARG A 83 8.75 4.46 -5.40
C ARG A 83 7.40 4.77 -6.03
N ALA A 84 6.43 5.18 -5.21
CA ALA A 84 5.10 5.57 -5.65
C ALA A 84 5.09 6.71 -6.69
N VAL A 85 6.03 7.67 -6.59
CA VAL A 85 6.16 8.78 -7.56
C VAL A 85 6.57 8.28 -8.95
N GLN A 86 7.18 7.10 -9.03
CA GLN A 86 7.59 6.52 -10.30
C GLN A 86 6.42 5.81 -11.01
N LEU A 87 5.25 5.68 -10.41
CA LEU A 87 4.10 5.03 -11.04
C LEU A 87 3.63 5.87 -12.24
N THR A 88 3.57 5.26 -13.41
CA THR A 88 3.06 5.91 -14.63
C THR A 88 1.94 5.13 -15.30
N GLU A 89 1.83 3.83 -15.02
CA GLU A 89 0.84 2.97 -15.66
C GLU A 89 0.45 1.77 -14.79
N VAL A 90 -0.78 1.31 -14.98
CA VAL A 90 -1.32 0.06 -14.45
C VAL A 90 -1.83 -0.75 -15.65
N ARG A 91 -1.14 -1.84 -16.01
CA ARG A 91 -1.47 -2.63 -17.22
C ARG A 91 -2.52 -3.71 -16.98
N ASP A 92 -2.41 -4.43 -15.88
CA ASP A 92 -3.36 -5.46 -15.48
C ASP A 92 -3.95 -5.10 -14.10
N PRO A 93 -5.11 -4.44 -14.07
CA PRO A 93 -5.76 -4.02 -12.84
C PRO A 93 -5.94 -5.13 -11.82
N ARG A 94 -6.39 -6.31 -12.26
CA ARG A 94 -6.69 -7.43 -11.35
C ARG A 94 -5.40 -7.97 -10.74
N ARG A 95 -4.37 -8.17 -11.55
CA ARG A 95 -3.08 -8.68 -11.07
C ARG A 95 -2.40 -7.70 -10.12
N VAL A 96 -2.44 -6.40 -10.43
CA VAL A 96 -1.90 -5.34 -9.58
C VAL A 96 -2.61 -5.29 -8.23
N LEU A 97 -3.94 -5.32 -8.21
CA LEU A 97 -4.70 -5.34 -6.97
C LEU A 97 -4.41 -6.58 -6.12
N LEU A 98 -4.33 -7.77 -6.73
CA LEU A 98 -3.96 -9.00 -6.01
C LEU A 98 -2.55 -8.89 -5.39
N ALA A 99 -1.57 -8.41 -6.16
CA ALA A 99 -0.20 -8.26 -5.69
C ALA A 99 -0.09 -7.20 -4.58
N LEU A 100 -0.83 -6.10 -4.70
CA LEU A 100 -0.92 -5.05 -3.68
C LEU A 100 -1.53 -5.60 -2.38
N GLY A 101 -2.63 -6.37 -2.48
CA GLY A 101 -3.26 -7.00 -1.30
C GLY A 101 -2.34 -7.96 -0.56
N VAL A 102 -1.48 -8.70 -1.28
CA VAL A 102 -0.43 -9.53 -0.67
C VAL A 102 0.63 -8.67 0.01
N LEU A 103 1.15 -7.65 -0.66
CA LEU A 103 2.14 -6.74 -0.09
C LEU A 103 1.62 -6.07 1.20
N LEU A 104 0.37 -5.60 1.20
CA LEU A 104 -0.24 -4.99 2.39
C LEU A 104 -0.39 -5.99 3.54
N GLY A 105 -0.66 -7.27 3.23
CA GLY A 105 -0.67 -8.33 4.24
C GLY A 105 0.72 -8.58 4.84
N ASP A 106 1.75 -8.65 3.98
CA ASP A 106 3.15 -8.80 4.41
C ASP A 106 3.59 -7.61 5.30
N VAL A 107 3.18 -6.39 4.94
CA VAL A 107 3.42 -5.17 5.73
C VAL A 107 2.75 -5.22 7.09
N GLY A 108 1.48 -5.64 7.15
CA GLY A 108 0.75 -5.76 8.42
C GLY A 108 1.45 -6.70 9.40
N ILE A 109 1.90 -7.86 8.92
CA ILE A 109 2.66 -8.83 9.74
C ILE A 109 3.97 -8.21 10.24
N ALA A 110 4.75 -7.59 9.35
CA ALA A 110 6.04 -7.00 9.72
C ALA A 110 5.89 -5.84 10.73
N LEU A 111 4.84 -5.02 10.60
CA LEU A 111 4.59 -3.92 11.54
C LEU A 111 4.14 -4.42 12.92
N VAL A 112 3.43 -5.54 13.02
CA VAL A 112 3.11 -6.18 14.30
C VAL A 112 4.39 -6.61 15.01
N GLU A 113 5.33 -7.22 14.29
CA GLU A 113 6.63 -7.61 14.84
C GLU A 113 7.43 -6.39 15.33
N VAL A 114 7.44 -5.29 14.57
CA VAL A 114 8.05 -4.03 15.01
C VAL A 114 7.38 -3.49 16.27
N ALA A 115 6.04 -3.47 16.30
CA ALA A 115 5.29 -2.95 17.44
C ALA A 115 5.64 -3.69 18.74
N CYS A 116 5.90 -5.00 18.70
CA CYS A 116 6.29 -5.79 19.86
C CYS A 116 7.60 -5.36 20.52
N VAL A 117 8.50 -4.69 19.78
CA VAL A 117 9.81 -4.24 20.27
C VAL A 117 9.96 -2.72 20.28
N ALA A 118 8.90 -2.00 19.88
CA ALA A 118 8.90 -0.56 19.74
C ALA A 118 8.75 0.15 21.10
N GLU A 119 9.35 1.33 21.20
CA GLU A 119 9.01 2.29 22.25
C GLU A 119 7.58 2.81 22.05
N GLU A 120 6.96 3.32 23.12
CA GLU A 120 5.53 3.70 23.16
C GLU A 120 5.08 4.58 21.99
N GLY A 121 5.92 5.55 21.57
CA GLY A 121 5.60 6.43 20.45
C GLY A 121 5.55 5.72 19.08
N LEU A 122 6.46 4.79 18.83
CA LEU A 122 6.49 4.03 17.58
C LEU A 122 5.46 2.90 17.60
N TYR A 123 5.18 2.31 18.77
CA TYR A 123 4.12 1.31 18.94
C TYR A 123 2.78 1.80 18.38
N TRP A 124 2.32 2.97 18.80
CA TRP A 124 1.04 3.52 18.34
C TRP A 124 1.03 3.85 16.84
N GLN A 125 2.15 4.31 16.30
CA GLN A 125 2.30 4.55 14.87
C GLN A 125 2.22 3.24 14.07
N CYS A 126 2.81 2.16 14.58
CA CYS A 126 2.69 0.83 13.98
C CYS A 126 1.25 0.30 14.04
N VAL A 127 0.55 0.48 15.17
CA VAL A 127 -0.86 0.07 15.31
C VAL A 127 -1.73 0.79 14.27
N GLU A 128 -1.62 2.12 14.16
CA GLU A 128 -2.38 2.89 13.16
C GLU A 128 -2.06 2.44 11.72
N ALA A 129 -0.80 2.14 11.44
CA ALA A 129 -0.38 1.68 10.12
C ALA A 129 -0.83 0.24 9.79
N VAL A 130 -0.95 -0.64 10.80
CA VAL A 130 -1.53 -1.99 10.65
C VAL A 130 -3.02 -1.88 10.33
N ASP A 131 -3.77 -1.06 11.08
CA ASP A 131 -5.21 -0.85 10.85
C ASP A 131 -5.45 -0.30 9.43
N ALA A 132 -4.64 0.68 9.01
CA ALA A 132 -4.73 1.25 7.67
C ALA A 132 -4.32 0.25 6.56
N ALA A 133 -3.38 -0.67 6.84
CA ALA A 133 -3.03 -1.75 5.92
C ALA A 133 -4.20 -2.74 5.74
N ASP A 134 -4.89 -3.10 6.83
CA ASP A 134 -6.04 -4.00 6.79
C ASP A 134 -7.22 -3.35 6.05
N GLU A 135 -7.53 -2.09 6.35
CA GLU A 135 -8.54 -1.34 5.61
C GLU A 135 -8.19 -1.25 4.13
N SER A 136 -6.93 -0.96 3.78
CA SER A 136 -6.49 -0.93 2.38
C SER A 136 -6.70 -2.27 1.67
N ARG A 137 -6.52 -3.40 2.38
CA ARG A 137 -6.78 -4.74 1.83
C ARG A 137 -8.27 -4.97 1.60
N ASP A 138 -9.12 -4.54 2.52
CA ASP A 138 -10.57 -4.60 2.34
C ASP A 138 -11.02 -3.81 1.10
N ARG A 139 -10.47 -2.61 0.89
CA ARG A 139 -10.72 -1.80 -0.32
C ARG A 139 -10.27 -2.52 -1.58
N VAL A 140 -9.07 -3.11 -1.57
CA VAL A 140 -8.56 -3.93 -2.68
C VAL A 140 -9.51 -5.10 -3.00
N PHE A 141 -10.02 -5.80 -1.98
CA PHE A 141 -10.97 -6.89 -2.19
C PHE A 141 -12.32 -6.39 -2.74
N GLY A 142 -12.80 -5.24 -2.27
CA GLY A 142 -13.98 -4.56 -2.84
C GLY A 142 -13.80 -4.29 -4.34
N MET A 143 -12.67 -3.70 -4.73
CA MET A 143 -12.35 -3.42 -6.14
C MET A 143 -12.25 -4.70 -6.98
N LEU A 144 -11.66 -5.77 -6.47
CA LEU A 144 -11.57 -7.06 -7.16
C LEU A 144 -12.95 -7.69 -7.40
N ARG A 145 -13.88 -7.53 -6.45
CA ARG A 145 -15.27 -7.98 -6.60
C ARG A 145 -15.98 -7.21 -7.70
N GLU A 146 -15.85 -5.88 -7.72
CA GLU A 146 -16.42 -5.01 -8.77
C GLU A 146 -15.86 -5.35 -10.15
N LEU A 147 -14.54 -5.57 -10.28
CA LEU A 147 -13.92 -5.98 -11.55
C LEU A 147 -14.44 -7.33 -12.05
N THR A 148 -14.76 -8.24 -11.14
CA THR A 148 -15.31 -9.55 -11.50
C THR A 148 -16.77 -9.42 -11.94
N ALA A 149 -17.57 -8.67 -11.18
CA ALA A 149 -18.97 -8.40 -11.52
C ALA A 149 -19.13 -7.69 -12.87
N TYR A 150 -18.25 -6.72 -13.18
CA TYR A 150 -18.25 -6.04 -14.48
C TYR A 150 -17.97 -6.99 -15.65
N ARG A 151 -17.03 -7.93 -15.49
CA ARG A 151 -16.71 -8.92 -16.54
C ARG A 151 -17.85 -9.89 -16.80
N GLU A 152 -18.62 -10.26 -15.78
CA GLU A 152 -19.74 -11.18 -15.90
C GLU A 152 -21.00 -10.48 -16.43
N GLY A 153 -21.24 -9.22 -16.05
CA GLY A 153 -22.37 -8.42 -16.53
C GLY A 153 -22.21 -7.81 -17.92
N GLY A 154 -20.98 -7.64 -18.41
CA GLY A 154 -20.69 -7.15 -19.77
C GLY A 154 -20.74 -8.22 -20.86
N ALA A 155 -20.99 -9.48 -20.50
CA ALA A 155 -21.12 -10.61 -21.42
C ALA A 155 -22.59 -10.98 -21.75
N ALA A 156 -23.54 -10.08 -21.45
CA ALA A 156 -24.97 -10.24 -21.67
C ALA A 156 -25.51 -9.33 -22.78
#